data_AF-A0A2D6PX40-F1
#
_entry.id   AF-A0A2D6PX40-F1
#
_cell.length_a   1.000
_cell.length_b   1.000
_cell.length_c   1.000
_cell.angle_alpha   90.00
_cell.angle_beta   90.00
_cell.angle_gamma   90.00
#
_symmetry.space_group_name_H-M   'P 1'
#
loop_
_entity.id
_entity.type
_entity.pdbx_description
1 polymer ?
#
loop_
_entity_poly.entity_id
_entity_poly.type
_entity_poly.pdbx_seq_one_letter_code
_entity_poly.pdbx_strand_id
1 'polypeptide(L)'
;VERAIIDAVCRASRLSFADALREDLFGFLPGQVWPELDAWDHRVLGASPRARIAVRHTVGMVDPLTASDVADADRVRDGLPEALDEDIRRYGLDTFKIKLCGQHDADLERLLALAAVFDELVPGDLRITVDANEQFEDPIHVVRLFDSLAKHPGGERILGGLICVEQPLPRAISCDPARTKALTDLRAFAPCIIDEADVDVGAFDRALACGYRGISVKNCKGVFRALVNRGLCEIRSTSDAPLFQSAEDLTNLPVVAVQQDLATHAVLGLDHVERNGHHYFRGLDHLPSSERDSALDAHGDLYEVRDGSAQLRIEGGVLAIGSLQTPGYGYACTIDTDARTPIDDWSFRER
;
A
#
# COMPACT_ATOMS: atom_id res chain seq x y z
N VAL A 1 14.56 -6.04 -12.69
CA VAL A 1 15.23 -5.46 -13.88
C VAL A 1 14.72 -4.04 -14.15
N GLU A 2 13.43 -3.84 -14.40
CA GLU A 2 12.84 -2.51 -14.66
C GLU A 2 13.27 -1.43 -13.65
N ARG A 3 13.06 -1.65 -12.34
CA ARG A 3 13.47 -0.71 -11.28
C ARG A 3 14.96 -0.34 -11.32
N ALA A 4 15.83 -1.29 -11.68
CA ALA A 4 17.27 -1.05 -11.78
C ALA A 4 17.63 -0.21 -13.02
N ILE A 5 16.90 -0.40 -14.14
CA ILE A 5 17.05 0.44 -15.34
C ILE A 5 16.60 1.87 -15.03
N ILE A 6 15.45 2.04 -14.36
CA ILE A 6 14.96 3.34 -13.91
C ILE A 6 16.01 4.02 -13.03
N ASP A 7 16.51 3.33 -12.00
CA ASP A 7 17.54 3.87 -11.11
C ASP A 7 18.81 4.26 -11.87
N ALA A 8 19.28 3.43 -12.81
CA ALA A 8 20.46 3.71 -13.62
C ALA A 8 20.30 4.96 -14.50
N VAL A 9 19.15 5.12 -15.17
CA VAL A 9 18.85 6.31 -15.99
C VAL A 9 18.83 7.57 -15.14
N CYS A 10 18.13 7.53 -13.99
CA CYS A 10 18.07 8.64 -13.05
C CYS A 10 19.46 9.03 -12.53
N ARG A 11 20.26 8.04 -12.10
CA ARG A 11 21.63 8.27 -11.59
C ARG A 11 22.56 8.81 -12.66
N ALA A 12 22.54 8.25 -13.87
CA ALA A 12 23.38 8.71 -14.99
C ALA A 12 23.08 10.16 -15.36
N SER A 13 21.81 10.56 -15.26
CA SER A 13 21.33 11.90 -15.57
C SER A 13 21.42 12.87 -14.37
N ARG A 14 21.76 12.37 -13.17
CA ARG A 14 21.75 13.10 -11.91
C ARG A 14 20.39 13.74 -11.58
N LEU A 15 19.31 13.05 -11.93
CA LEU A 15 17.93 13.49 -11.72
C LEU A 15 17.20 12.52 -10.80
N SER A 16 16.21 13.05 -10.09
CA SER A 16 15.24 12.23 -9.36
C SER A 16 14.37 11.42 -10.33
N PHE A 17 13.65 10.41 -9.82
CA PHE A 17 12.66 9.70 -10.61
C PHE A 17 11.58 10.63 -11.20
N ALA A 18 11.10 11.59 -10.40
CA ALA A 18 10.11 12.57 -10.84
C ALA A 18 10.65 13.48 -11.96
N ASP A 19 11.87 13.99 -11.81
CA ASP A 19 12.51 14.83 -12.83
C ASP A 19 12.82 14.05 -14.10
N ALA A 20 13.33 12.82 -13.99
CA ALA A 20 13.59 11.98 -15.16
C ALA A 20 12.30 11.64 -15.92
N LEU A 21 11.17 11.49 -15.23
CA LEU A 21 9.85 11.34 -15.85
C LEU A 21 9.41 12.64 -16.54
N ARG A 22 9.60 13.79 -15.88
CA ARG A 22 9.25 15.12 -16.40
C ARG A 22 10.05 15.47 -17.68
N GLU A 23 11.31 15.08 -17.72
CA GLU A 23 12.22 15.24 -18.87
C GLU A 23 12.10 14.11 -19.92
N ASP A 24 11.16 13.18 -19.72
CA ASP A 24 10.88 12.04 -20.61
C ASP A 24 12.09 11.14 -20.94
N LEU A 25 12.96 10.92 -19.94
CA LEU A 25 14.22 10.18 -20.15
C LEU A 25 14.05 8.67 -20.29
N PHE A 26 12.87 8.15 -19.95
CA PHE A 26 12.57 6.72 -20.03
C PHE A 26 12.13 6.26 -21.42
N GLY A 27 11.83 7.20 -22.34
CA GLY A 27 11.24 6.87 -23.63
C GLY A 27 9.91 6.14 -23.48
N PHE A 28 9.10 6.57 -22.50
CA PHE A 28 7.84 5.92 -22.16
C PHE A 28 6.76 6.31 -23.18
N LEU A 29 6.42 5.37 -24.06
CA LEU A 29 5.50 5.57 -25.19
C LEU A 29 4.23 4.71 -25.02
N PRO A 30 3.34 5.02 -24.05
CA PRO A 30 2.16 4.20 -23.77
C PRO A 30 1.20 4.10 -24.96
N GLY A 31 1.17 5.13 -25.83
CA GLY A 31 0.39 5.18 -27.07
C GLY A 31 0.63 4.01 -28.04
N GLN A 32 1.81 3.37 -27.99
CA GLN A 32 2.12 2.22 -28.85
C GLN A 32 1.32 0.96 -28.50
N VAL A 33 0.86 0.86 -27.24
CA VAL A 33 0.07 -0.28 -26.76
C VAL A 33 -1.38 0.13 -26.51
N TRP A 34 -1.61 1.34 -25.98
CA TRP A 34 -2.93 1.94 -25.77
C TRP A 34 -3.06 3.24 -26.57
N PRO A 35 -3.61 3.22 -27.79
CA PRO A 35 -3.69 4.40 -28.64
C PRO A 35 -4.38 5.61 -28.01
N GLU A 36 -5.28 5.41 -27.05
CA GLU A 36 -5.94 6.52 -26.33
C GLU A 36 -4.98 7.31 -25.42
N LEU A 37 -3.84 6.73 -25.05
CA LEU A 37 -2.80 7.39 -24.26
C LEU A 37 -1.80 8.18 -25.13
N ASP A 38 -1.98 8.23 -26.45
CA ASP A 38 -1.06 8.95 -27.37
C ASP A 38 -1.02 10.46 -27.09
N ALA A 39 -2.15 11.03 -26.68
CA ALA A 39 -2.27 12.45 -26.30
C ALA A 39 -2.12 12.69 -24.78
N TRP A 40 -1.89 11.65 -23.99
CA TRP A 40 -1.74 11.76 -22.54
C TRP A 40 -0.32 12.22 -22.19
N ASP A 41 -0.22 13.31 -21.45
CA ASP A 41 1.08 13.84 -21.02
C ASP A 41 1.50 13.26 -19.66
N HIS A 42 2.21 12.13 -19.66
CA HIS A 42 2.71 11.50 -18.42
C HIS A 42 3.70 12.37 -17.63
N ARG A 43 4.34 13.37 -18.27
CA ARG A 43 5.36 14.22 -17.63
C ARG A 43 4.77 15.05 -16.49
N VAL A 44 3.46 15.31 -16.53
CA VAL A 44 2.74 16.04 -15.46
C VAL A 44 2.80 15.33 -14.12
N LEU A 45 2.91 13.99 -14.12
CA LEU A 45 3.07 13.20 -12.90
C LEU A 45 4.37 13.52 -12.16
N GLY A 46 5.42 13.90 -12.91
CA GLY A 46 6.70 14.30 -12.34
C GLY A 46 6.77 15.75 -11.85
N ALA A 47 5.72 16.56 -12.08
CA ALA A 47 5.76 17.99 -11.78
C ALA A 47 5.65 18.32 -10.28
N SER A 48 4.86 17.53 -9.55
CA SER A 48 4.57 17.76 -8.13
C SER A 48 4.44 16.43 -7.37
N PRO A 49 5.53 15.64 -7.26
CA PRO A 49 5.52 14.42 -6.47
C PRO A 49 5.14 14.71 -5.03
N ARG A 50 4.35 13.84 -4.41
CA ARG A 50 3.96 14.00 -3.01
C ARG A 50 5.19 14.03 -2.10
N ALA A 51 5.23 14.98 -1.17
CA ALA A 51 6.25 15.05 -0.13
C ALA A 51 5.80 14.37 1.19
N ARG A 52 4.54 13.92 1.26
CA ARG A 52 3.92 13.26 2.41
C ARG A 52 2.96 12.19 1.93
N ILE A 53 2.88 11.08 2.64
CA ILE A 53 1.93 10.00 2.34
C ILE A 53 1.46 9.33 3.64
N ALA A 54 0.16 9.07 3.74
CA ALA A 54 -0.39 8.39 4.91
C ALA A 54 -0.06 6.89 4.88
N VAL A 55 0.25 6.34 6.05
CA VAL A 55 0.43 4.92 6.30
C VAL A 55 -0.94 4.30 6.43
N ARG A 56 -1.29 3.40 5.52
CA ARG A 56 -2.44 2.51 5.67
C ARG A 56 -1.98 1.25 6.38
N HIS A 57 -2.21 1.19 7.68
CA HIS A 57 -1.80 0.07 8.52
C HIS A 57 -2.67 -1.16 8.26
N THR A 58 -2.05 -2.31 7.99
CA THR A 58 -2.79 -3.55 7.75
C THR A 58 -3.11 -4.23 9.06
N VAL A 59 -4.39 -4.47 9.31
CA VAL A 59 -4.89 -5.29 10.41
C VAL A 59 -5.25 -6.66 9.87
N GLY A 60 -4.47 -7.65 10.26
CA GLY A 60 -4.68 -9.06 9.97
C GLY A 60 -5.92 -9.63 10.67
N MET A 61 -6.36 -10.78 10.18
CA MET A 61 -7.56 -11.48 10.68
C MET A 61 -7.44 -11.89 12.16
N VAL A 62 -6.21 -12.15 12.61
CA VAL A 62 -5.89 -12.66 13.96
C VAL A 62 -5.05 -11.68 14.77
N ASP A 63 -4.81 -10.48 14.25
CA ASP A 63 -3.96 -9.51 14.93
C ASP A 63 -4.61 -9.08 16.26
N PRO A 64 -3.84 -8.98 17.36
CA PRO A 64 -4.33 -8.45 18.61
C PRO A 64 -4.90 -7.03 18.43
N LEU A 65 -6.12 -6.77 18.89
CA LEU A 65 -6.71 -5.44 18.79
C LEU A 65 -6.30 -4.55 19.96
N THR A 66 -6.16 -5.17 21.13
CA THR A 66 -5.80 -4.51 22.36
C THR A 66 -4.60 -5.19 23.00
N ALA A 67 -3.81 -4.46 23.77
CA ALA A 67 -2.69 -5.01 24.53
C ALA A 67 -3.08 -6.19 25.46
N SER A 68 -4.35 -6.29 25.86
CA SER A 68 -4.88 -7.41 26.65
C SER A 68 -5.11 -8.70 25.85
N ASP A 69 -5.17 -8.61 24.53
CA ASP A 69 -5.29 -9.79 23.65
C ASP A 69 -3.94 -10.52 23.51
N VAL A 70 -2.83 -9.90 23.93
CA VAL A 70 -1.49 -10.48 23.88
C VAL A 70 -1.13 -11.10 25.23
N ALA A 71 -1.01 -12.43 25.27
CA ALA A 71 -0.54 -13.12 26.47
C ALA A 71 0.93 -12.77 26.76
N ASP A 72 1.29 -12.58 28.04
CA ASP A 72 2.66 -12.20 28.43
C ASP A 72 3.73 -13.22 28.00
N ALA A 73 3.35 -14.49 27.84
CA ALA A 73 4.25 -15.54 27.34
C ALA A 73 4.55 -15.41 25.84
N ASP A 74 3.64 -14.80 25.07
CA ASP A 74 3.75 -14.64 23.62
C ASP A 74 4.40 -13.30 23.23
N ARG A 75 4.67 -12.43 24.20
CA ARG A 75 5.29 -11.12 23.95
C ARG A 75 6.73 -11.26 23.46
N VAL A 76 7.02 -10.66 22.30
CA VAL A 76 8.34 -10.65 21.66
C VAL A 76 9.29 -9.72 22.41
N ARG A 77 8.77 -8.63 22.97
CA ARG A 77 9.53 -7.61 23.74
C ARG A 77 10.67 -6.98 22.93
N ASP A 78 10.49 -6.82 21.63
CA ASP A 78 11.44 -6.14 20.74
C ASP A 78 11.26 -4.62 20.68
N GLY A 79 10.34 -4.06 21.49
CA GLY A 79 10.08 -2.62 21.59
C GLY A 79 9.11 -2.07 20.54
N LEU A 80 8.60 -2.90 19.63
CA LEU A 80 7.49 -2.52 18.76
C LEU A 80 6.13 -2.73 19.47
N PRO A 81 5.06 -2.03 19.04
CA PRO A 81 3.69 -2.38 19.40
C PRO A 81 3.38 -3.83 19.05
N GLU A 82 2.60 -4.49 19.90
CA GLU A 82 2.17 -5.89 19.71
C GLU A 82 0.65 -6.00 19.52
N ALA A 83 -0.07 -4.87 19.56
CA ALA A 83 -1.50 -4.76 19.32
C ALA A 83 -1.89 -3.46 18.61
N LEU A 84 -3.04 -3.46 17.94
CA LEU A 84 -3.54 -2.32 17.15
C LEU A 84 -3.68 -1.03 17.99
N ASP A 85 -4.16 -1.12 19.23
CA ASP A 85 -4.31 0.04 20.11
C ASP A 85 -2.96 0.68 20.50
N GLU A 86 -1.91 -0.11 20.63
CA GLU A 86 -0.54 0.36 20.82
C GLU A 86 0.00 1.02 19.55
N ASP A 87 -0.25 0.44 18.36
CA ASP A 87 0.12 1.02 17.06
C ASP A 87 -0.55 2.37 16.81
N ILE A 88 -1.86 2.47 17.03
CA ILE A 88 -2.63 3.72 16.87
C ILE A 88 -2.05 4.81 17.77
N ARG A 89 -1.80 4.52 19.05
CA ARG A 89 -1.24 5.51 19.99
C ARG A 89 0.21 5.87 19.66
N ARG A 90 1.01 4.91 19.21
CA ARG A 90 2.44 5.12 18.93
C ARG A 90 2.67 5.98 17.70
N TYR A 91 1.87 5.79 16.66
CA TYR A 91 2.08 6.39 15.34
C TYR A 91 1.01 7.41 14.94
N GLY A 92 -0.11 7.48 15.67
CA GLY A 92 -1.23 8.37 15.36
C GLY A 92 -1.99 7.95 14.11
N LEU A 93 -2.21 6.65 13.92
CA LEU A 93 -2.80 6.07 12.71
C LEU A 93 -4.28 6.41 12.56
N ASP A 94 -4.71 6.72 11.34
CA ASP A 94 -6.11 7.00 10.98
C ASP A 94 -6.59 6.25 9.72
N THR A 95 -5.69 5.51 9.08
CA THR A 95 -5.92 4.83 7.81
C THR A 95 -5.52 3.36 7.93
N PHE A 96 -6.43 2.46 7.59
CA PHE A 96 -6.30 1.03 7.85
C PHE A 96 -6.69 0.17 6.64
N LYS A 97 -6.07 -1.00 6.51
CA LYS A 97 -6.46 -2.09 5.61
C LYS A 97 -6.89 -3.26 6.49
N ILE A 98 -8.16 -3.66 6.43
CA ILE A 98 -8.72 -4.72 7.26
C ILE A 98 -8.82 -6.00 6.42
N LYS A 99 -8.16 -7.08 6.85
CA LYS A 99 -8.25 -8.38 6.19
C LYS A 99 -9.53 -9.12 6.60
N LEU A 100 -10.27 -9.65 5.63
CA LEU A 100 -11.40 -10.57 5.88
C LEU A 100 -10.98 -12.03 5.75
N CYS A 101 -11.65 -12.89 6.50
CA CYS A 101 -11.43 -14.34 6.49
C CYS A 101 -12.44 -15.11 5.63
N GLY A 102 -13.50 -14.45 5.13
CA GLY A 102 -14.52 -15.10 4.29
C GLY A 102 -15.64 -15.78 5.08
N GLN A 103 -15.61 -15.70 6.41
CA GLN A 103 -16.62 -16.27 7.29
C GLN A 103 -17.51 -15.16 7.86
N HIS A 104 -18.77 -15.14 7.44
CA HIS A 104 -19.69 -14.02 7.71
C HIS A 104 -19.73 -13.59 9.19
N ASP A 105 -19.97 -14.54 10.10
CA ASP A 105 -20.12 -14.21 11.53
C ASP A 105 -18.80 -13.74 12.15
N ALA A 106 -17.68 -14.38 11.78
CA ALA A 106 -16.36 -14.02 12.28
C ALA A 106 -15.90 -12.65 11.74
N ASP A 107 -16.12 -12.38 10.46
CA ASP A 107 -15.83 -11.08 9.85
C ASP A 107 -16.71 -9.98 10.46
N LEU A 108 -18.00 -10.26 10.72
CA LEU A 108 -18.91 -9.30 11.36
C LEU A 108 -18.46 -8.97 12.79
N GLU A 109 -18.16 -10.00 13.59
CA GLU A 109 -17.64 -9.83 14.96
C GLU A 109 -16.34 -9.02 14.95
N ARG A 110 -15.42 -9.35 14.05
CA ARG A 110 -14.13 -8.68 13.92
C ARG A 110 -14.27 -7.21 13.54
N LEU A 111 -15.15 -6.89 12.58
CA LEU A 111 -15.39 -5.51 12.15
C LEU A 111 -16.04 -4.67 13.27
N LEU A 112 -16.94 -5.25 14.08
CA LEU A 112 -17.53 -4.57 15.22
C LEU A 112 -16.53 -4.34 16.37
N ALA A 113 -15.64 -5.30 16.61
CA ALA A 113 -14.56 -5.13 17.58
C ALA A 113 -13.59 -4.01 17.15
N LEU A 114 -13.26 -3.95 15.86
CA LEU A 114 -12.47 -2.86 15.27
C LEU A 114 -13.17 -1.51 15.41
N ALA A 115 -14.49 -1.45 15.17
CA ALA A 115 -15.27 -0.23 15.33
C ALA A 115 -15.12 0.35 16.75
N ALA A 116 -15.21 -0.51 17.78
CA ALA A 116 -15.04 -0.08 19.17
C ALA A 116 -13.64 0.50 19.45
N VAL A 117 -12.59 -0.10 18.90
CA VAL A 117 -11.22 0.42 19.03
C VAL A 117 -11.07 1.78 18.33
N PHE A 118 -11.63 1.91 17.12
CA PHE A 118 -11.54 3.16 16.36
C PHE A 118 -12.36 4.29 16.97
N ASP A 119 -13.53 3.99 17.56
CA ASP A 119 -14.33 4.99 18.27
C ASP A 119 -13.60 5.58 19.48
N GLU A 120 -12.81 4.76 20.18
CA GLU A 120 -12.02 5.21 21.32
C GLU A 120 -10.77 6.00 20.89
N LEU A 121 -10.03 5.49 19.90
CA LEU A 121 -8.66 5.92 19.65
C LEU A 121 -8.47 6.82 18.41
N VAL A 122 -9.45 6.87 17.52
CA VAL A 122 -9.38 7.65 16.28
C VAL A 122 -10.51 8.69 16.30
N PRO A 123 -10.31 9.88 16.90
CA PRO A 123 -11.39 10.86 17.11
C PRO A 123 -11.81 11.63 15.84
N GLY A 124 -11.18 11.37 14.69
CA GLY A 124 -11.37 12.09 13.43
C GLY A 124 -11.79 11.20 12.26
N ASP A 125 -11.40 11.65 11.07
CA ASP A 125 -11.62 10.95 9.82
C ASP A 125 -10.94 9.58 9.87
N LEU A 126 -11.74 8.54 9.65
CA LEU A 126 -11.29 7.16 9.59
C LEU A 126 -11.32 6.72 8.13
N ARG A 127 -10.23 6.13 7.66
CA ARG A 127 -10.09 5.66 6.29
C ARG A 127 -9.79 4.17 6.28
N ILE A 128 -10.64 3.38 5.62
CA ILE A 128 -10.57 1.92 5.64
C ILE A 128 -10.57 1.39 4.22
N THR A 129 -9.64 0.50 3.91
CA THR A 129 -9.85 -0.49 2.84
C THR A 129 -10.13 -1.84 3.47
N VAL A 130 -10.95 -2.64 2.82
CA VAL A 130 -11.19 -4.02 3.24
C VAL A 130 -10.60 -4.94 2.19
N ASP A 131 -9.76 -5.88 2.59
CA ASP A 131 -9.11 -6.82 1.70
C ASP A 131 -9.59 -8.24 1.99
N ALA A 132 -10.31 -8.77 1.00
CA ALA A 132 -10.90 -10.07 1.04
C ALA A 132 -9.98 -11.17 0.51
N ASN A 133 -8.80 -10.84 -0.05
CA ASN A 133 -7.72 -11.76 -0.38
C ASN A 133 -8.19 -13.10 -1.00
N GLU A 134 -9.07 -13.03 -2.00
CA GLU A 134 -9.64 -14.17 -2.74
C GLU A 134 -10.52 -15.13 -1.91
N GLN A 135 -11.02 -14.73 -0.75
CA GLN A 135 -11.77 -15.61 0.17
C GLN A 135 -13.23 -15.88 -0.21
N PHE A 136 -13.83 -15.14 -1.16
CA PHE A 136 -15.25 -15.29 -1.51
C PHE A 136 -15.47 -15.87 -2.91
N GLU A 137 -16.45 -16.75 -3.05
CA GLU A 137 -16.85 -17.29 -4.36
C GLU A 137 -17.81 -16.37 -5.14
N ASP A 138 -18.45 -15.42 -4.43
CA ASP A 138 -19.42 -14.46 -4.97
C ASP A 138 -19.37 -13.16 -4.15
N PRO A 139 -19.31 -11.95 -4.77
CA PRO A 139 -19.26 -10.70 -4.03
C PRO A 139 -20.52 -10.43 -3.20
N ILE A 140 -21.64 -11.13 -3.45
CA ILE A 140 -22.86 -11.02 -2.66
C ILE A 140 -22.63 -11.33 -1.17
N HIS A 141 -21.62 -12.14 -0.86
CA HIS A 141 -21.27 -12.44 0.53
C HIS A 141 -20.72 -11.22 1.26
N VAL A 142 -19.92 -10.38 0.57
CA VAL A 142 -19.43 -9.10 1.11
C VAL A 142 -20.57 -8.09 1.23
N VAL A 143 -21.48 -8.04 0.25
CA VAL A 143 -22.70 -7.20 0.33
C VAL A 143 -23.51 -7.55 1.57
N ARG A 144 -23.76 -8.85 1.80
CA ARG A 144 -24.50 -9.33 2.98
C ARG A 144 -23.77 -9.01 4.28
N LEU A 145 -22.44 -9.12 4.31
CA LEU A 145 -21.63 -8.74 5.47
C LEU A 145 -21.83 -7.25 5.80
N PHE A 146 -21.75 -6.38 4.81
CA PHE A 146 -21.94 -4.94 5.02
C PHE A 146 -23.38 -4.56 5.36
N ASP A 147 -24.38 -5.24 4.78
CA ASP A 147 -25.79 -5.11 5.16
C ASP A 147 -26.05 -5.54 6.62
N SER A 148 -25.37 -6.60 7.08
CA SER A 148 -25.41 -7.01 8.49
C SER A 148 -24.73 -5.96 9.35
N LEU A 149 -23.51 -5.53 8.99
CA LEU A 149 -22.76 -4.52 9.73
C LEU A 149 -23.56 -3.22 9.91
N ALA A 150 -24.24 -2.75 8.88
CA ALA A 150 -25.08 -1.55 8.91
C ALA A 150 -26.25 -1.62 9.92
N LYS A 151 -26.64 -2.81 10.38
CA LYS A 151 -27.72 -3.02 11.35
C LYS A 151 -27.23 -3.09 12.80
N HIS A 152 -25.92 -3.14 13.02
CA HIS A 152 -25.32 -3.22 14.34
C HIS A 152 -24.78 -1.85 14.78
N PRO A 153 -24.92 -1.48 16.06
CA PRO A 153 -24.27 -0.27 16.59
C PRO A 153 -22.75 -0.32 16.37
N GLY A 154 -22.18 0.78 15.86
CA GLY A 154 -20.75 0.87 15.51
C GLY A 154 -20.45 0.47 14.07
N GLY A 155 -21.38 -0.19 13.37
CA GLY A 155 -21.18 -0.54 11.96
C GLY A 155 -21.05 0.68 11.05
N GLU A 156 -21.74 1.77 11.38
CA GLU A 156 -21.63 3.06 10.68
C GLU A 156 -20.21 3.63 10.73
N ARG A 157 -19.43 3.33 11.78
CA ARG A 157 -18.05 3.80 11.92
C ARG A 157 -17.17 3.21 10.83
N ILE A 158 -17.29 1.90 10.61
CA ILE A 158 -16.53 1.18 9.58
C ILE A 158 -17.02 1.55 8.19
N LEU A 159 -18.33 1.50 7.96
CA LEU A 159 -18.92 1.75 6.64
C LEU A 159 -18.71 3.20 6.19
N GLY A 160 -18.77 4.16 7.11
CA GLY A 160 -18.51 5.58 6.83
C GLY A 160 -17.05 5.88 6.46
N GLY A 161 -16.11 5.04 6.89
CA GLY A 161 -14.69 5.16 6.53
C GLY A 161 -14.26 4.35 5.31
N LEU A 162 -15.15 3.54 4.72
CA LEU A 162 -14.79 2.59 3.68
C LEU A 162 -14.45 3.28 2.34
N ILE A 163 -13.20 3.15 1.90
CA ILE A 163 -12.65 3.70 0.66
C ILE A 163 -12.84 2.72 -0.50
N CYS A 164 -12.49 1.44 -0.29
CA CYS A 164 -12.62 0.41 -1.30
C CYS A 164 -12.62 -1.00 -0.70
N VAL A 165 -13.07 -1.95 -1.53
CA VAL A 165 -12.93 -3.40 -1.29
C VAL A 165 -11.90 -3.95 -2.27
N GLU A 166 -10.89 -4.62 -1.73
CA GLU A 166 -9.80 -5.25 -2.46
C GLU A 166 -10.11 -6.74 -2.66
N GLN A 167 -10.05 -7.14 -3.93
CA GLN A 167 -10.05 -8.52 -4.41
C GLN A 167 -10.99 -9.49 -3.66
N PRO A 168 -12.33 -9.29 -3.75
CA PRO A 168 -13.30 -10.19 -3.15
C PRO A 168 -13.22 -11.62 -3.68
N LEU A 169 -12.89 -11.78 -4.96
CA LEU A 169 -12.95 -13.05 -5.68
C LEU A 169 -11.57 -13.62 -6.00
N PRO A 170 -11.42 -14.95 -6.09
CA PRO A 170 -10.25 -15.60 -6.66
C PRO A 170 -9.87 -15.02 -8.01
N ARG A 171 -8.57 -14.80 -8.22
CA ARG A 171 -8.04 -14.14 -9.43
C ARG A 171 -8.45 -14.82 -10.73
N ALA A 172 -8.68 -16.13 -10.67
CA ALA A 172 -9.14 -16.94 -11.80
C ALA A 172 -10.56 -16.61 -12.27
N ILE A 173 -11.39 -16.01 -11.40
CA ILE A 173 -12.79 -15.68 -11.68
C ILE A 173 -13.12 -14.19 -11.52
N SER A 174 -12.16 -13.34 -11.10
CA SER A 174 -12.37 -11.90 -10.93
C SER A 174 -12.79 -11.19 -12.22
N CYS A 175 -12.49 -11.75 -13.39
CA CYS A 175 -12.89 -11.20 -14.69
C CYS A 175 -13.95 -12.04 -15.42
N ASP A 176 -14.74 -12.84 -14.69
CA ASP A 176 -15.90 -13.56 -15.23
C ASP A 176 -17.19 -12.77 -14.96
N PRO A 177 -17.85 -12.20 -16.00
CA PRO A 177 -19.09 -11.43 -15.83
C PRO A 177 -20.24 -12.20 -15.17
N ALA A 178 -20.22 -13.55 -15.22
CA ALA A 178 -21.21 -14.36 -14.51
C ALA A 178 -21.02 -14.32 -12.99
N ARG A 179 -19.79 -14.06 -12.52
CA ARG A 179 -19.37 -14.07 -11.11
C ARG A 179 -19.33 -12.68 -10.49
N THR A 180 -19.31 -11.62 -11.28
CA THR A 180 -19.12 -10.24 -10.78
C THR A 180 -20.39 -9.40 -10.74
N LYS A 181 -21.57 -9.99 -10.95
CA LYS A 181 -22.86 -9.27 -10.97
C LYS A 181 -23.09 -8.41 -9.72
N ALA A 182 -22.76 -8.97 -8.55
CA ALA A 182 -22.94 -8.31 -7.26
C ALA A 182 -21.92 -7.18 -6.98
N LEU A 183 -20.90 -6.96 -7.82
CA LEU A 183 -19.99 -5.82 -7.66
C LEU A 183 -20.72 -4.47 -7.81
N THR A 184 -21.81 -4.43 -8.57
CA THR A 184 -22.64 -3.22 -8.69
C THR A 184 -23.33 -2.89 -7.37
N ASP A 185 -23.86 -3.91 -6.69
CA ASP A 185 -24.50 -3.74 -5.38
C ASP A 185 -23.47 -3.39 -4.32
N LEU A 186 -22.29 -4.03 -4.34
CA LEU A 186 -21.19 -3.73 -3.44
C LEU A 186 -20.68 -2.29 -3.58
N ARG A 187 -20.74 -1.73 -4.80
CA ARG A 187 -20.39 -0.33 -5.06
C ARG A 187 -21.29 0.67 -4.32
N ALA A 188 -22.47 0.27 -3.85
CA ALA A 188 -23.29 1.12 -2.99
C ALA A 188 -22.62 1.40 -1.63
N PHE A 189 -21.71 0.52 -1.19
CA PHE A 189 -20.87 0.73 -0.02
C PHE A 189 -19.52 1.33 -0.41
N ALA A 190 -18.78 0.67 -1.31
CA ALA A 190 -17.49 1.15 -1.79
C ALA A 190 -17.07 0.51 -3.12
N PRO A 191 -16.28 1.19 -3.96
CA PRO A 191 -15.78 0.61 -5.19
C PRO A 191 -14.83 -0.57 -4.93
N CYS A 192 -14.76 -1.50 -5.90
CA CYS A 192 -13.86 -2.65 -5.83
C CYS A 192 -12.61 -2.45 -6.68
N ILE A 193 -11.48 -2.97 -6.20
CA ILE A 193 -10.21 -3.03 -6.93
C ILE A 193 -9.79 -4.47 -7.23
N ILE A 194 -9.04 -4.65 -8.31
CA ILE A 194 -8.26 -5.88 -8.55
C ILE A 194 -6.84 -5.73 -8.00
N ASP A 195 -6.30 -6.83 -7.47
CA ASP A 195 -4.91 -6.96 -7.05
C ASP A 195 -4.21 -8.11 -7.80
N GLU A 196 -4.12 -9.35 -7.28
CA GLU A 196 -3.49 -10.49 -7.98
C GLU A 196 -4.16 -10.87 -9.30
N ALA A 197 -5.36 -10.36 -9.60
CA ALA A 197 -5.95 -10.45 -10.94
C ALA A 197 -5.28 -9.52 -11.98
N ASP A 198 -4.45 -8.55 -11.57
CA ASP A 198 -3.57 -7.76 -12.46
C ASP A 198 -2.37 -8.59 -12.94
N VAL A 199 -2.65 -9.51 -13.85
CA VAL A 199 -1.68 -10.49 -14.37
C VAL A 199 -1.00 -10.04 -15.68
N ASP A 200 -1.68 -9.22 -16.48
CA ASP A 200 -1.21 -8.80 -17.81
C ASP A 200 -1.73 -7.41 -18.19
N VAL A 201 -1.21 -6.88 -19.31
CA VAL A 201 -1.53 -5.54 -19.80
C VAL A 201 -3.03 -5.30 -20.03
N GLY A 202 -3.81 -6.33 -20.37
CA GLY A 202 -5.25 -6.21 -20.57
C GLY A 202 -6.08 -6.48 -19.32
N ALA A 203 -5.46 -6.75 -18.16
CA ALA A 203 -6.18 -7.12 -16.95
C ALA A 203 -7.12 -6.00 -16.47
N PHE A 204 -6.67 -4.75 -16.52
CA PHE A 204 -7.50 -3.63 -16.09
C PHE A 204 -8.73 -3.45 -16.97
N ASP A 205 -8.60 -3.56 -18.29
CA ASP A 205 -9.74 -3.48 -19.23
C ASP A 205 -10.80 -4.55 -18.92
N ARG A 206 -10.36 -5.80 -18.68
CA ARG A 206 -11.26 -6.90 -18.32
C ARG A 206 -11.94 -6.65 -16.97
N ALA A 207 -11.21 -6.14 -15.99
CA ALA A 207 -11.77 -5.81 -14.68
C ALA A 207 -12.82 -4.69 -14.76
N LEU A 208 -12.56 -3.63 -15.52
CA LEU A 208 -13.53 -2.54 -15.74
C LEU A 208 -14.82 -3.07 -16.38
N ALA A 209 -14.71 -3.94 -17.38
CA ALA A 209 -15.85 -4.59 -18.02
C ALA A 209 -16.67 -5.46 -17.05
N CYS A 210 -16.04 -5.96 -15.98
CA CYS A 210 -16.68 -6.78 -14.95
C CYS A 210 -17.24 -5.97 -13.77
N GLY A 211 -17.06 -4.65 -13.74
CA GLY A 211 -17.63 -3.77 -12.72
C GLY A 211 -16.63 -3.21 -11.69
N TYR A 212 -15.34 -3.59 -11.75
CA TYR A 212 -14.31 -2.99 -10.91
C TYR A 212 -14.09 -1.51 -11.26
N ARG A 213 -13.54 -0.75 -10.32
CA ARG A 213 -13.27 0.69 -10.47
C ARG A 213 -11.86 1.10 -10.10
N GLY A 214 -11.04 0.17 -9.61
CA GLY A 214 -9.64 0.46 -9.40
C GLY A 214 -8.74 -0.75 -9.53
N ILE A 215 -7.46 -0.48 -9.35
CA ILE A 215 -6.38 -1.45 -9.52
C ILE A 215 -5.27 -1.17 -8.51
N SER A 216 -4.69 -2.23 -7.94
CA SER A 216 -3.52 -2.13 -7.06
C SER A 216 -2.32 -1.58 -7.82
N VAL A 217 -1.46 -0.83 -7.13
CA VAL A 217 -0.11 -0.49 -7.58
C VAL A 217 0.87 -1.24 -6.70
N LYS A 218 1.73 -2.05 -7.33
CA LYS A 218 2.85 -2.74 -6.69
C LYS A 218 4.06 -2.63 -7.60
N ASN A 219 5.18 -2.15 -7.08
CA ASN A 219 6.39 -1.97 -7.87
C ASN A 219 6.97 -3.26 -8.47
N CYS A 220 6.63 -4.42 -7.91
CA CYS A 220 7.01 -5.71 -8.48
C CYS A 220 6.19 -6.12 -9.72
N LYS A 221 4.98 -5.57 -9.91
CA LYS A 221 4.13 -5.81 -11.09
C LYS A 221 4.54 -4.95 -12.28
N GLY A 222 5.16 -3.81 -12.00
CA GLY A 222 5.84 -2.98 -12.98
C GLY A 222 5.53 -1.49 -12.81
N VAL A 223 6.57 -0.67 -12.84
CA VAL A 223 6.48 0.79 -12.70
C VAL A 223 5.81 1.40 -13.93
N PHE A 224 6.21 1.01 -15.14
CA PHE A 224 5.57 1.50 -16.37
C PHE A 224 4.13 1.02 -16.49
N ARG A 225 3.80 -0.18 -15.99
CA ARG A 225 2.41 -0.64 -15.90
C ARG A 225 1.60 0.25 -14.96
N ALA A 226 2.16 0.64 -13.81
CA ALA A 226 1.50 1.56 -12.90
C ALA A 226 1.27 2.94 -13.55
N LEU A 227 2.24 3.46 -14.31
CA LEU A 227 2.09 4.71 -15.07
C LEU A 227 1.02 4.61 -16.17
N VAL A 228 0.98 3.51 -16.93
CA VAL A 228 -0.10 3.26 -17.90
C VAL A 228 -1.46 3.28 -17.22
N ASN A 229 -1.63 2.50 -16.14
CA ASN A 229 -2.89 2.43 -15.40
C ASN A 229 -3.29 3.80 -14.83
N ARG A 230 -2.32 4.63 -14.45
CA ARG A 230 -2.59 6.01 -14.05
C ARG A 230 -3.22 6.84 -15.16
N GLY A 231 -2.62 6.80 -16.36
CA GLY A 231 -3.17 7.50 -17.53
C GLY A 231 -4.54 6.97 -17.94
N LEU A 232 -4.75 5.66 -17.89
CA LEU A 232 -6.07 5.06 -18.14
C LEU A 232 -7.09 5.53 -17.11
N CYS A 233 -6.73 5.60 -15.83
CA CYS A 233 -7.60 6.18 -14.80
C CYS A 233 -7.91 7.65 -15.10
N GLU A 234 -6.94 8.48 -15.46
CA GLU A 234 -7.16 9.90 -15.73
C GLU A 234 -8.05 10.15 -16.95
N ILE A 235 -7.87 9.40 -18.05
CA ILE A 235 -8.62 9.60 -19.30
C ILE A 235 -10.02 8.98 -19.25
N ARG A 236 -10.16 7.82 -18.62
CA ARG A 236 -11.42 7.07 -18.62
C ARG A 236 -12.31 7.35 -17.41
N SER A 237 -11.79 8.02 -16.37
CA SER A 237 -12.62 8.44 -15.23
C SER A 237 -13.69 9.43 -15.66
N THR A 238 -14.89 9.23 -15.13
CA THR A 238 -15.97 10.21 -15.21
C THR A 238 -16.45 10.56 -13.81
N SER A 239 -17.23 11.64 -13.68
CA SER A 239 -17.80 12.02 -12.38
C SER A 239 -18.69 10.92 -11.78
N ASP A 240 -19.37 10.13 -12.61
CA ASP A 240 -20.27 9.04 -12.17
C ASP A 240 -19.56 7.68 -12.02
N ALA A 241 -18.37 7.54 -12.58
CA ALA A 241 -17.57 6.33 -12.53
C ALA A 241 -16.08 6.68 -12.38
N PRO A 242 -15.67 7.24 -11.22
CA PRO A 242 -14.28 7.53 -10.96
C PRO A 242 -13.46 6.24 -10.96
N LEU A 243 -12.30 6.28 -11.60
CA LEU A 243 -11.31 5.22 -11.59
C LEU A 243 -10.12 5.66 -10.75
N PHE A 244 -9.52 4.71 -10.03
CA PHE A 244 -8.42 5.03 -9.13
C PHE A 244 -7.42 3.89 -9.01
N GLN A 245 -6.28 4.23 -8.42
CA GLN A 245 -5.23 3.30 -8.06
C GLN A 245 -5.12 3.24 -6.54
N SER A 246 -4.89 2.05 -6.00
CA SER A 246 -4.63 1.84 -4.57
C SER A 246 -3.19 1.39 -4.40
N ALA A 247 -2.43 2.07 -3.53
CA ALA A 247 -1.02 1.77 -3.30
C ALA A 247 -0.87 0.59 -2.33
N GLU A 248 -0.33 -0.53 -2.80
CA GLU A 248 -0.15 -1.73 -2.00
C GLU A 248 1.34 -2.01 -1.75
N ASP A 249 1.66 -2.65 -0.64
CA ASP A 249 3.03 -2.96 -0.24
C ASP A 249 3.19 -4.46 0.03
N LEU A 250 4.32 -5.02 -0.36
CA LEU A 250 4.65 -6.43 -0.14
C LEU A 250 5.49 -6.62 1.11
N THR A 251 5.15 -5.90 2.18
CA THR A 251 5.97 -5.87 3.41
C THR A 251 7.40 -5.49 3.05
N ASN A 252 7.59 -4.46 2.20
CA ASN A 252 8.91 -4.04 1.77
C ASN A 252 9.74 -3.60 2.98
N LEU A 253 11.01 -4.01 3.01
CA LEU A 253 11.97 -3.57 4.00
C LEU A 253 12.81 -2.39 3.48
N PRO A 254 13.18 -1.45 4.38
CA PRO A 254 14.18 -0.45 4.07
C PRO A 254 15.50 -1.09 3.58
N VAL A 255 16.30 -0.38 2.77
CA VAL A 255 16.16 1.04 2.41
C VAL A 255 15.66 1.18 0.96
N VAL A 256 16.27 0.46 0.01
CA VAL A 256 15.93 0.51 -1.43
C VAL A 256 14.46 0.19 -1.72
N ALA A 257 13.90 -0.89 -1.17
CA ALA A 257 12.57 -1.36 -1.57
C ALA A 257 11.46 -0.39 -1.11
N VAL A 258 11.51 0.05 0.15
CA VAL A 258 10.57 1.05 0.68
C VAL A 258 10.67 2.36 -0.10
N GLN A 259 11.88 2.87 -0.32
CA GLN A 259 12.06 4.19 -0.95
C GLN A 259 11.69 4.22 -2.43
N GLN A 260 12.06 3.19 -3.18
CA GLN A 260 11.65 3.08 -4.59
C GLN A 260 10.13 3.03 -4.69
N ASP A 261 9.48 2.28 -3.81
CA ASP A 261 8.02 2.18 -3.74
C ASP A 261 7.35 3.51 -3.39
N LEU A 262 7.84 4.21 -2.36
CA LEU A 262 7.33 5.54 -1.99
C LEU A 262 7.57 6.58 -3.09
N ALA A 263 8.71 6.51 -3.80
CA ALA A 263 8.99 7.41 -4.93
C ALA A 263 7.99 7.20 -6.09
N THR A 264 7.59 5.95 -6.37
CA THR A 264 6.53 5.65 -7.34
C THR A 264 5.21 6.22 -6.89
N HIS A 265 4.80 5.93 -5.67
CA HIS A 265 3.51 6.37 -5.13
C HIS A 265 3.42 7.90 -5.04
N ALA A 266 4.54 8.58 -4.76
CA ALA A 266 4.63 10.03 -4.77
C ALA A 266 4.36 10.63 -6.16
N VAL A 267 4.94 10.08 -7.21
CA VAL A 267 4.74 10.52 -8.61
C VAL A 267 3.32 10.18 -9.09
N LEU A 268 2.77 9.04 -8.68
CA LEU A 268 1.37 8.67 -8.98
C LEU A 268 0.34 9.51 -8.22
N GLY A 269 0.79 10.35 -7.26
CA GLY A 269 -0.06 11.27 -6.53
C GLY A 269 -0.95 10.61 -5.47
N LEU A 270 -0.59 9.41 -5.01
CA LEU A 270 -1.40 8.61 -4.08
C LEU A 270 -1.31 9.16 -2.65
N ASP A 271 -2.45 9.27 -1.97
CA ASP A 271 -2.56 9.91 -0.64
C ASP A 271 -2.19 8.99 0.53
N HIS A 272 -2.34 7.68 0.35
CA HIS A 272 -2.00 6.67 1.35
C HIS A 272 -1.43 5.41 0.69
N VAL A 273 -0.70 4.61 1.45
CA VAL A 273 -0.10 3.36 1.00
C VAL A 273 -0.15 2.29 2.09
N GLU A 274 -0.53 1.05 1.73
CA GLU A 274 -0.37 -0.10 2.63
C GLU A 274 1.06 -0.14 3.14
N ARG A 275 1.28 -0.30 4.46
CA ARG A 275 2.62 -0.50 5.01
C ARG A 275 2.58 -1.36 6.26
N ASN A 276 3.28 -2.48 6.21
CA ASN A 276 3.25 -3.50 7.26
C ASN A 276 4.66 -3.85 7.76
N GLY A 277 5.68 -3.71 6.90
CA GLY A 277 7.04 -4.19 7.19
C GLY A 277 7.66 -3.61 8.46
N HIS A 278 7.37 -2.35 8.78
CA HIS A 278 7.88 -1.70 9.99
C HIS A 278 7.19 -2.12 11.28
N HIS A 279 6.06 -2.85 11.21
CA HIS A 279 5.41 -3.47 12.37
C HIS A 279 5.98 -4.86 12.66
N TYR A 280 6.41 -5.60 11.64
CA TYR A 280 6.95 -6.95 11.80
C TYR A 280 8.48 -7.01 11.89
N PHE A 281 9.17 -5.95 11.46
CA PHE A 281 10.63 -5.89 11.44
C PHE A 281 11.10 -4.61 12.12
N ARG A 282 11.99 -4.77 13.10
CA ARG A 282 12.53 -3.67 13.90
C ARG A 282 13.43 -2.76 13.06
N GLY A 283 12.82 -1.71 12.54
CA GLY A 283 13.50 -0.59 11.89
C GLY A 283 14.45 -1.03 10.78
N LEU A 284 15.70 -0.60 10.89
CA LEU A 284 16.78 -0.91 9.95
C LEU A 284 17.79 -1.91 10.55
N ASP A 285 17.45 -2.61 11.64
CA ASP A 285 18.40 -3.48 12.37
C ASP A 285 18.94 -4.65 11.54
N HIS A 286 18.29 -5.00 10.43
CA HIS A 286 18.77 -5.98 9.46
C HIS A 286 19.92 -5.46 8.58
N LEU A 287 20.27 -4.18 8.65
CA LEU A 287 21.30 -3.55 7.83
C LEU A 287 22.61 -3.31 8.60
N PRO A 288 23.77 -3.34 7.90
CA PRO A 288 25.04 -2.87 8.47
C PRO A 288 24.92 -1.43 9.00
N SER A 289 25.64 -1.12 10.08
CA SER A 289 25.57 0.22 10.70
C SER A 289 25.87 1.35 9.72
N SER A 290 26.83 1.15 8.81
CA SER A 290 27.19 2.11 7.76
C SER A 290 26.00 2.46 6.84
N GLU A 291 25.19 1.47 6.45
CA GLU A 291 24.00 1.70 5.64
C GLU A 291 22.90 2.41 6.44
N ARG A 292 22.72 2.04 7.72
CA ARG A 292 21.75 2.70 8.61
C ARG A 292 22.07 4.18 8.81
N ASP A 293 23.32 4.49 9.12
CA ASP A 293 23.80 5.86 9.33
C ASP A 293 23.65 6.66 8.03
N SER A 294 24.02 6.07 6.89
CA SER A 294 23.85 6.70 5.58
C SER A 294 22.39 6.95 5.21
N ALA A 295 21.46 6.08 5.61
CA ALA A 295 20.03 6.27 5.39
C ALA A 295 19.46 7.40 6.26
N LEU A 296 19.86 7.49 7.52
CA LEU A 296 19.48 8.59 8.41
C LEU A 296 19.99 9.94 7.90
N ASP A 297 21.24 10.00 7.45
CA ASP A 297 21.85 11.23 6.92
C ASP A 297 21.16 11.70 5.63
N ALA A 298 20.87 10.76 4.71
CA ALA A 298 20.27 11.09 3.42
C ALA A 298 18.75 11.33 3.50
N HIS A 299 18.06 10.71 4.46
CA HIS A 299 16.60 10.66 4.53
C HIS A 299 16.06 10.88 5.95
N GLY A 300 16.60 11.88 6.66
CA GLY A 300 16.21 12.21 8.04
C GLY A 300 14.79 12.76 8.21
N ASP A 301 14.05 13.01 7.12
CA ASP A 301 12.60 13.23 7.17
C ASP A 301 11.81 11.90 7.23
N LEU A 302 12.32 10.86 6.57
CA LEU A 302 11.72 9.53 6.49
C LEU A 302 12.10 8.62 7.66
N TYR A 303 13.30 8.79 8.22
CA TYR A 303 13.83 7.95 9.30
C TYR A 303 14.11 8.75 10.57
N GLU A 304 13.96 8.10 11.71
CA GLU A 304 14.33 8.62 13.03
C GLU A 304 15.11 7.57 13.84
N VAL A 305 15.85 8.03 14.85
CA VAL A 305 16.39 7.15 15.89
C VAL A 305 15.42 7.11 17.06
N ARG A 306 14.87 5.93 17.34
CA ARG A 306 13.93 5.71 18.44
C ARG A 306 14.11 4.31 19.01
N ASP A 307 13.97 4.18 20.33
CA ASP A 307 14.14 2.91 21.05
C ASP A 307 15.47 2.19 20.71
N GLY A 308 16.53 2.95 20.50
CA GLY A 308 17.88 2.43 20.21
C GLY A 308 18.10 1.92 18.79
N SER A 309 17.16 2.10 17.86
CA SER A 309 17.28 1.73 16.45
C SER A 309 16.89 2.87 15.51
N ALA A 310 17.35 2.80 14.26
CA ALA A 310 16.86 3.63 13.17
C ALA A 310 15.59 2.99 12.61
N GLN A 311 14.50 3.73 12.47
CA GLN A 311 13.21 3.22 11.99
C GLN A 311 12.47 4.27 11.16
N LEU A 312 11.40 3.87 10.46
CA LEU A 312 10.53 4.83 9.78
C LEU A 312 9.93 5.81 10.79
N ARG A 313 9.98 7.09 10.44
CA ARG A 313 9.37 8.17 11.20
C ARG A 313 7.93 8.36 10.77
N ILE A 314 7.00 7.84 11.56
CA ILE A 314 5.56 7.96 11.33
C ILE A 314 4.99 8.90 12.38
N GLU A 315 4.53 10.06 11.94
CA GLU A 315 3.97 11.09 12.81
C GLU A 315 2.55 11.42 12.38
N GLY A 316 1.57 11.17 13.25
CA GLY A 316 0.15 11.37 12.93
C GLY A 316 -0.28 10.54 11.71
N GLY A 317 0.20 9.30 11.64
CA GLY A 317 -0.12 8.35 10.57
C GLY A 317 0.52 8.67 9.23
N VAL A 318 1.49 9.60 9.17
CA VAL A 318 2.06 10.09 7.91
C VAL A 318 3.58 9.96 7.89
N LEU A 319 4.09 9.52 6.73
CA LEU A 319 5.51 9.58 6.37
C LEU A 319 5.82 10.90 5.67
N ALA A 320 6.92 11.55 6.06
CA ALA A 320 7.54 12.58 5.22
C ALA A 320 8.50 11.89 4.23
N ILE A 321 8.33 12.18 2.94
CA ILE A 321 9.02 11.51 1.83
C ILE A 321 9.64 12.51 0.85
N GLY A 322 9.88 13.75 1.31
CA GLY A 322 10.45 14.81 0.49
C GLY A 322 11.89 14.52 0.09
N SER A 323 12.67 13.89 0.97
CA SER A 323 14.06 13.48 0.68
C SER A 323 14.20 12.44 -0.43
N LEU A 324 13.11 11.77 -0.84
CA LEU A 324 13.14 10.83 -1.95
C LEU A 324 13.34 11.54 -3.31
N GLN A 325 13.16 12.86 -3.37
CA GLN A 325 13.44 13.68 -4.55
C GLN A 325 14.95 13.97 -4.69
N THR A 326 15.72 12.90 -4.78
CA THR A 326 17.18 12.88 -4.89
C THR A 326 17.62 12.13 -6.14
N PRO A 327 18.83 12.35 -6.70
CA PRO A 327 19.29 11.61 -7.86
C PRO A 327 19.19 10.09 -7.71
N GLY A 328 18.60 9.44 -8.70
CA GLY A 328 18.27 8.01 -8.66
C GLY A 328 16.79 7.75 -8.41
N TYR A 329 16.46 6.52 -8.04
CA TYR A 329 15.10 6.10 -7.79
C TYR A 329 14.79 6.11 -6.29
N GLY A 330 14.72 7.31 -5.70
CA GLY A 330 14.22 7.50 -4.34
C GLY A 330 15.24 7.29 -3.21
N TYR A 331 16.47 6.83 -3.49
CA TYR A 331 17.47 6.58 -2.45
C TYR A 331 18.83 7.19 -2.77
N ALA A 332 19.44 7.82 -1.77
CA ALA A 332 20.81 8.37 -1.83
C ALA A 332 21.77 7.71 -0.83
N CYS A 333 21.30 6.74 -0.04
CA CYS A 333 22.14 6.02 0.90
C CYS A 333 23.15 5.08 0.22
N THR A 334 24.24 4.79 0.92
CA THR A 334 25.22 3.79 0.51
C THR A 334 24.62 2.39 0.62
N ILE A 335 24.87 1.55 -0.40
CA ILE A 335 24.59 0.11 -0.35
C ILE A 335 25.93 -0.60 -0.38
N ASP A 336 26.34 -1.16 0.76
CA ASP A 336 27.62 -1.83 0.94
C ASP A 336 27.40 -3.33 0.87
N THR A 337 27.48 -3.87 -0.35
CA THR A 337 27.28 -5.30 -0.58
C THR A 337 28.33 -6.16 0.08
N ASP A 338 29.52 -5.62 0.33
CA ASP A 338 30.64 -6.35 0.95
C ASP A 338 30.46 -6.45 2.47
N ALA A 339 29.76 -5.49 3.09
CA ALA A 339 29.39 -5.53 4.51
C ALA A 339 28.21 -6.45 4.82
N ARG A 340 27.52 -7.00 3.81
CA ARG A 340 26.36 -7.88 3.98
C ARG A 340 26.78 -9.35 4.05
N THR A 341 26.02 -10.14 4.80
CA THR A 341 26.22 -11.60 4.85
C THR A 341 25.75 -12.25 3.54
N PRO A 342 26.62 -12.99 2.82
CA PRO A 342 26.22 -13.77 1.66
C PRO A 342 25.09 -14.74 1.99
N ILE A 343 24.20 -15.00 1.04
CA ILE A 343 23.02 -15.85 1.27
C ILE A 343 23.39 -17.27 1.71
N ASP A 344 24.50 -17.81 1.19
CA ASP A 344 25.01 -19.14 1.56
C ASP A 344 25.51 -19.22 3.01
N ASP A 345 25.78 -18.06 3.63
CA ASP A 345 26.27 -17.92 5.00
C ASP A 345 25.15 -17.50 5.99
N TRP A 346 23.90 -17.40 5.53
CA TRP A 346 22.77 -17.07 6.41
C TRP A 346 22.54 -18.19 7.43
N SER A 347 22.39 -17.80 8.70
CA SER A 347 22.07 -18.70 9.80
C SER A 347 20.84 -18.20 10.53
N PHE A 348 19.83 -19.06 10.64
CA PHE A 348 18.59 -18.81 11.38
C PHE A 348 18.64 -19.32 12.82
N ARG A 349 19.81 -19.74 13.31
CA ARG A 349 19.99 -20.07 14.73
C ARG A 349 19.93 -18.77 15.53
N GLU A 350 19.01 -18.73 16.49
CA GLU A 350 18.81 -17.62 17.43
C GLU A 350 20.16 -17.15 18.00
N ARG A 351 20.40 -15.83 17.96
CA ARG A 351 21.54 -15.20 18.63
C ARG A 351 21.14 -14.73 20.02
#